data_AF-A0A946S846-F1
#
_entry.id   AF-A0A946S846-F1
#
_cell.length_a   1.000
_cell.length_b   1.000
_cell.length_c   1.000
_cell.angle_alpha   90.00
_cell.angle_beta   90.00
_cell.angle_gamma   90.00
#
_symmetry.space_group_name_H-M   'P 1'
#
loop_
_entity.id
_entity.type
_entity.pdbx_description
1 polymer ?
#
loop_
_entity_poly.entity_id
_entity_poly.type
_entity_poly.pdbx_seq_one_letter_code
_entity_poly.pdbx_strand_id
1 'polypeptide(L)'
;MKLFSISLLAFLIAFSYGCSSNLGSSVNEPFSGRSYMSNARYFKATGKGISHNENVSSSKADMEAHKALAQQVSTSIQVVADNYMQDVQGEHVNEAVEVFKSLTREITNTTIVDLRQTGSKKYIQDDGKYAVYVAYEIKKAAMFRFLKKMAKAETQIAPLVRTQVIRMCDDEISRLEE
;
A
#
# COMPACT_ATOMS: atom_id res chain seq x y z
N MET A 1 81.17 2.20 10.47
CA MET A 1 80.49 0.94 10.11
C MET A 1 79.02 1.08 10.48
N LYS A 2 78.12 0.81 9.53
CA LYS A 2 76.67 0.94 9.66
C LYS A 2 76.13 -0.09 10.65
N LEU A 3 75.31 0.32 11.63
CA LEU A 3 74.34 -0.57 12.27
C LEU A 3 73.05 0.20 12.62
N PHE A 4 71.96 -0.37 12.12
CA PHE A 4 70.54 -0.10 12.37
C PHE A 4 70.19 0.33 13.80
N SER A 5 69.29 1.31 13.94
CA SER A 5 68.21 1.23 14.93
C SER A 5 67.08 2.21 14.60
N ILE A 6 66.08 1.71 13.87
CA ILE A 6 64.79 2.37 13.66
C ILE A 6 64.02 2.21 14.97
N SER A 7 64.00 3.24 15.81
CA SER A 7 63.15 3.26 17.00
C SER A 7 62.85 4.70 17.42
N LEU A 8 61.89 5.32 16.73
CA LEU A 8 61.08 6.40 17.29
C LEU A 8 59.80 6.60 16.45
N LEU A 9 59.08 5.51 16.18
CA LEU A 9 57.72 5.58 15.65
C LEU A 9 56.82 4.75 16.56
N ALA A 10 56.68 5.22 17.80
CA ALA A 10 55.81 4.62 18.78
C ALA A 10 54.77 5.64 19.24
N PHE A 11 53.51 5.20 19.14
CA PHE A 11 52.38 5.66 19.93
C PHE A 11 51.64 6.94 19.48
N LEU A 12 51.05 6.87 18.29
CA LEU A 12 49.75 7.49 18.02
C LEU A 12 48.75 6.38 17.68
N ILE A 13 48.48 5.50 18.65
CA ILE A 13 47.31 4.61 18.58
C ILE A 13 46.12 5.45 19.04
N ALA A 14 45.52 6.16 18.08
CA ALA A 14 44.17 6.66 18.23
C ALA A 14 43.23 5.44 18.33
N PHE A 15 42.90 5.03 19.55
CA PHE A 15 41.74 4.20 19.82
C PHE A 15 40.48 5.04 19.56
N SER A 16 40.17 5.26 18.28
CA SER A 16 38.80 5.63 17.90
C SER A 16 37.96 4.38 18.13
N TYR A 17 37.33 4.30 19.30
CA TYR A 17 36.23 3.39 19.54
C TYR A 17 35.16 3.70 18.49
N GLY A 18 35.16 2.90 17.41
CA GLY A 18 34.13 2.94 16.40
C GLY A 18 32.80 2.61 17.05
N CYS A 19 31.81 3.48 16.86
CA CYS A 19 30.42 3.19 17.19
C CYS A 19 29.99 1.88 16.50
N SER A 20 29.92 0.79 17.25
CA SER A 20 29.24 -0.43 16.82
C SER A 20 27.74 -0.18 16.88
N SER A 21 27.12 0.22 15.77
CA SER A 21 25.67 0.26 15.66
C SER A 21 25.12 -1.18 15.69
N ASN A 22 24.49 -1.58 16.79
CA ASN A 22 23.88 -2.91 17.03
C ASN A 22 22.58 -3.15 16.21
N LEU A 23 22.48 -2.64 14.98
CA LEU A 23 21.24 -2.68 14.18
C LEU A 23 21.11 -3.91 13.27
N GLY A 24 22.11 -4.81 13.27
CA GLY A 24 22.16 -5.97 12.37
C GLY A 24 22.47 -5.59 10.91
N SER A 25 22.26 -6.54 10.00
CA SER A 25 22.49 -6.35 8.55
C SER A 25 21.26 -5.79 7.84
N SER A 26 21.46 -4.83 6.94
CA SER A 26 20.40 -4.32 6.05
C SER A 26 19.92 -5.40 5.08
N VAL A 27 18.61 -5.50 4.89
CA VAL A 27 17.98 -6.43 3.95
C VAL A 27 17.48 -5.64 2.73
N ASN A 28 17.90 -6.05 1.53
CA ASN A 28 17.43 -5.47 0.27
C ASN A 28 16.38 -6.37 -0.36
N GLU A 29 15.10 -6.07 -0.11
CA GLU A 29 13.99 -6.81 -0.70
C GLU A 29 13.54 -6.20 -2.04
N PRO A 30 13.03 -7.03 -2.97
CA PRO A 30 12.35 -6.56 -4.17
C PRO A 30 11.23 -5.59 -3.85
N PHE A 31 10.96 -4.70 -4.81
CA PHE A 31 9.83 -3.76 -4.72
C PHE A 31 9.90 -2.82 -3.50
N SER A 32 11.11 -2.51 -3.06
CA SER A 32 11.38 -1.54 -2.01
C SER A 32 11.58 -0.12 -2.56
N GLY A 33 11.38 0.87 -1.70
CA GLY A 33 11.59 2.28 -2.02
C GLY A 33 10.38 3.01 -2.61
N ARG A 34 10.58 4.29 -2.92
CA ARG A 34 9.51 5.26 -3.22
C ARG A 34 8.60 4.86 -4.39
N SER A 35 9.13 4.17 -5.40
CA SER A 35 8.37 3.75 -6.60
C SER A 35 7.22 2.78 -6.30
N TYR A 36 7.32 2.06 -5.16
CA TYR A 36 6.34 1.08 -4.71
C TYR A 36 5.47 1.59 -3.55
N MET A 37 5.66 2.85 -3.15
CA MET A 37 4.81 3.52 -2.17
C MET A 37 3.64 4.23 -2.85
N SER A 38 2.50 4.24 -2.18
CA SER A 38 1.33 4.99 -2.62
C SER A 38 1.62 6.47 -2.78
N ASN A 39 0.95 7.08 -3.75
CA ASN A 39 1.10 8.51 -4.05
C ASN A 39 -0.28 9.14 -4.29
N ALA A 40 -0.29 10.37 -4.80
CA ALA A 40 -1.53 11.11 -5.07
C ALA A 40 -2.49 10.32 -5.98
N ARG A 41 -1.97 9.66 -7.02
CA ARG A 41 -2.78 9.03 -8.08
C ARG A 41 -3.01 7.53 -7.92
N TYR A 42 -2.12 6.84 -7.20
CA TYR A 42 -2.14 5.39 -7.09
C TYR A 42 -2.08 4.92 -5.64
N PHE A 43 -2.92 3.94 -5.32
CA PHE A 43 -2.64 3.02 -4.22
C PHE A 43 -1.62 2.00 -4.73
N LYS A 44 -0.60 1.74 -3.93
CA LYS A 44 0.44 0.74 -4.22
C LYS A 44 0.66 -0.11 -2.99
N ALA A 45 0.87 -1.40 -3.23
CA ALA A 45 1.25 -2.32 -2.17
C ALA A 45 2.14 -3.41 -2.72
N THR A 46 2.92 -3.97 -1.81
CA THR A 46 3.77 -5.12 -2.05
C THR A 46 3.37 -6.23 -1.10
N GLY A 47 3.64 -7.47 -1.49
CA GLY A 47 3.42 -8.63 -0.65
C GLY A 47 4.50 -9.67 -0.85
N LYS A 48 4.70 -10.48 0.18
CA LYS A 48 5.74 -11.50 0.28
C LYS A 48 5.13 -12.80 0.80
N GLY A 49 5.40 -13.89 0.11
CA GLY A 49 4.96 -15.22 0.53
C GLY A 49 6.10 -16.20 0.52
N ILE A 50 6.25 -16.95 1.61
CA ILE A 50 7.24 -18.01 1.73
C ILE A 50 6.54 -19.33 2.09
N SER A 51 6.87 -20.39 1.34
CA SER A 51 6.40 -21.76 1.56
C SER A 51 7.24 -22.78 0.78
N HIS A 52 7.19 -24.04 1.17
CA HIS A 52 7.77 -25.14 0.38
C HIS A 52 7.01 -25.41 -0.94
N ASN A 53 5.81 -24.84 -1.09
CA ASN A 53 5.02 -24.91 -2.31
C ASN A 53 4.95 -23.53 -2.98
N GLU A 54 5.31 -23.46 -4.26
CA GLU A 54 5.35 -22.20 -5.03
C GLU A 54 3.97 -21.52 -5.13
N ASN A 55 2.90 -22.29 -5.37
CA ASN A 55 1.55 -21.75 -5.48
C ASN A 55 1.08 -21.16 -4.15
N VAL A 56 1.37 -21.84 -3.04
CA VAL A 56 1.07 -21.33 -1.69
C VAL A 56 1.86 -20.04 -1.41
N SER A 57 3.12 -19.97 -1.85
CA SER A 57 3.93 -18.76 -1.71
C SER A 57 3.36 -17.61 -2.54
N SER A 58 2.91 -17.88 -3.76
CA SER A 58 2.29 -16.87 -4.62
C SER A 58 0.99 -16.35 -4.00
N SER A 59 0.08 -17.24 -3.57
CA SER A 59 -1.16 -16.83 -2.90
C SER A 59 -0.91 -16.03 -1.62
N LYS A 60 0.09 -16.40 -0.81
CA LYS A 60 0.46 -15.60 0.38
C LYS A 60 0.91 -14.19 0.02
N ALA A 61 1.75 -14.06 -1.02
CA ALA A 61 2.23 -12.77 -1.48
C ALA A 61 1.07 -11.90 -1.98
N ASP A 62 0.15 -12.47 -2.76
CA ASP A 62 -1.04 -11.77 -3.26
C ASP A 62 -1.96 -11.32 -2.12
N MET A 63 -2.22 -12.20 -1.15
CA MET A 63 -3.03 -11.89 0.03
C MET A 63 -2.45 -10.76 0.87
N GLU A 64 -1.13 -10.75 1.07
CA GLU A 64 -0.47 -9.70 1.82
C GLU A 64 -0.59 -8.34 1.11
N ALA A 65 -0.35 -8.31 -0.20
CA ALA A 65 -0.50 -7.08 -0.98
C ALA A 65 -1.96 -6.59 -1.00
N HIS A 66 -2.94 -7.49 -1.17
CA HIS A 66 -4.36 -7.15 -1.13
C HIS A 66 -4.77 -6.60 0.23
N LYS A 67 -4.31 -7.21 1.33
CA LYS A 67 -4.56 -6.71 2.69
C LYS A 67 -4.01 -5.29 2.88
N ALA A 68 -2.81 -5.02 2.39
CA ALA A 68 -2.22 -3.69 2.46
C ALA A 68 -3.02 -2.66 1.61
N LEU A 69 -3.46 -3.03 0.40
CA LEU A 69 -4.32 -2.17 -0.42
C LEU A 69 -5.65 -1.90 0.28
N ALA A 70 -6.30 -2.93 0.81
CA ALA A 70 -7.56 -2.82 1.56
C ALA A 70 -7.44 -1.82 2.71
N GLN A 71 -6.36 -1.89 3.49
CA GLN A 71 -6.11 -0.97 4.59
C GLN A 71 -5.95 0.48 4.11
N GLN A 72 -5.19 0.69 3.04
CA GLN A 72 -4.98 2.03 2.46
C GLN A 72 -6.27 2.61 1.91
N VAL A 73 -7.05 1.81 1.18
CA VAL A 73 -8.36 2.19 0.64
C VAL A 73 -9.29 2.57 1.79
N SER A 74 -9.44 1.70 2.79
CA SER A 74 -10.28 1.97 3.97
C SER A 74 -9.92 3.31 4.65
N THR A 75 -8.63 3.57 4.84
CA THR A 75 -8.14 4.83 5.42
C THR A 75 -8.49 6.02 4.53
N SER A 76 -8.30 5.91 3.21
CA SER A 76 -8.61 6.97 2.26
C SER A 76 -10.12 7.27 2.20
N ILE A 77 -10.95 6.24 2.24
CA ILE A 77 -12.42 6.38 2.27
C ILE A 77 -12.88 7.08 3.53
N GLN A 78 -12.28 6.77 4.68
CA GLN A 78 -12.60 7.45 5.93
C GLN A 78 -12.33 8.95 5.83
N VAL A 79 -11.18 9.34 5.26
CA VAL A 79 -10.85 10.77 5.05
C VAL A 79 -11.84 11.44 4.09
N VAL A 80 -12.20 10.80 2.99
CA VAL A 80 -13.18 11.35 2.03
C VAL A 80 -14.55 11.53 2.67
N ALA A 81 -15.00 10.54 3.43
CA ALA A 81 -16.26 10.59 4.16
C ALA A 81 -16.26 11.72 5.21
N ASP A 82 -15.20 11.85 5.99
CA ASP A 82 -15.09 12.86 7.04
C ASP A 82 -15.06 14.27 6.46
N ASN A 83 -14.34 14.49 5.37
CA ASN A 83 -14.34 15.77 4.64
C ASN A 83 -15.73 16.10 4.10
N TYR A 84 -16.42 15.11 3.51
CA TYR A 84 -17.77 15.32 2.99
C TYR A 84 -18.78 15.73 4.07
N MET A 85 -18.69 15.15 5.26
CA MET A 85 -19.53 15.53 6.41
C MET A 85 -19.25 16.96 6.91
N GLN A 86 -18.04 17.47 6.72
CA GLN A 86 -17.70 18.85 7.09
C GLN A 86 -18.24 19.86 6.08
N ASP A 87 -18.20 19.51 4.79
CA ASP A 87 -18.57 20.41 3.69
C ASP A 87 -20.06 20.41 3.36
N VAL A 88 -20.76 19.30 3.65
CA VAL A 88 -22.17 19.11 3.26
C VAL A 88 -23.07 18.94 4.48
N GLN A 89 -24.10 19.77 4.58
CA GLN A 89 -25.14 19.68 5.61
C GLN A 89 -26.44 19.15 5.01
N GLY A 90 -27.14 18.27 5.73
CA GLY A 90 -28.45 17.76 5.33
C GLY A 90 -28.87 16.50 6.07
N GLU A 91 -30.16 16.16 5.99
CA GLU A 91 -30.77 15.04 6.73
C GLU A 91 -30.19 13.67 6.35
N HIS A 92 -29.77 13.48 5.10
CA HIS A 92 -29.34 12.18 4.56
C HIS A 92 -27.82 12.02 4.43
N VAL A 93 -27.01 12.98 4.90
CA VAL A 93 -25.55 12.95 4.71
C VAL A 93 -24.93 11.76 5.46
N ASN A 94 -25.34 11.53 6.70
CA ASN A 94 -24.83 10.42 7.51
C ASN A 94 -25.15 9.05 6.89
N GLU A 95 -26.37 8.87 6.40
CA GLU A 95 -26.77 7.62 5.74
C GLU A 95 -25.97 7.40 4.45
N ALA A 96 -25.76 8.45 3.65
CA ALA A 96 -24.95 8.37 2.45
C ALA A 96 -23.51 7.97 2.76
N VAL A 97 -22.91 8.54 3.81
CA VAL A 97 -21.55 8.18 4.26
C VAL A 97 -21.46 6.70 4.65
N GLU A 98 -22.45 6.18 5.37
CA GLU A 98 -22.45 4.76 5.75
C GLU A 98 -22.64 3.82 4.54
N VAL A 99 -23.51 4.18 3.58
CA VAL A 99 -23.64 3.45 2.31
C VAL A 99 -22.33 3.49 1.53
N PHE A 100 -21.66 4.64 1.44
CA PHE A 100 -20.38 4.80 0.75
C PHE A 100 -19.28 3.91 1.35
N LYS A 101 -19.18 3.89 2.69
CA LYS A 101 -18.26 2.99 3.41
C LYS A 101 -18.61 1.52 3.17
N SER A 102 -19.90 1.17 3.19
CA SER A 102 -20.39 -0.19 2.93
C SER A 102 -20.01 -0.68 1.54
N LEU A 103 -20.34 0.08 0.49
CA LEU A 103 -20.01 -0.24 -0.90
C LEU A 103 -18.49 -0.37 -1.10
N THR A 104 -17.68 0.44 -0.42
CA THR A 104 -16.22 0.29 -0.51
C THR A 104 -15.72 -1.01 0.13
N ARG A 105 -16.29 -1.42 1.26
CA ARG A 105 -15.97 -2.72 1.87
C ARG A 105 -16.31 -3.86 0.91
N GLU A 106 -17.43 -3.76 0.20
CA GLU A 106 -17.81 -4.72 -0.84
C GLU A 106 -16.78 -4.78 -1.98
N ILE A 107 -16.34 -3.63 -2.52
CA ILE A 107 -15.30 -3.57 -3.57
C ILE A 107 -14.02 -4.25 -3.10
N THR A 108 -13.59 -3.92 -1.88
CA THR A 108 -12.34 -4.42 -1.33
C THR A 108 -12.39 -5.94 -1.11
N ASN A 109 -13.56 -6.49 -0.81
CA ASN A 109 -13.76 -7.91 -0.53
C ASN A 109 -14.02 -8.75 -1.79
N THR A 110 -14.64 -8.19 -2.82
CA THR A 110 -15.15 -8.96 -3.97
C THR A 110 -14.29 -8.83 -5.21
N THR A 111 -13.87 -7.62 -5.59
CA THR A 111 -13.02 -7.38 -6.76
C THR A 111 -12.41 -5.98 -6.65
N ILE A 112 -11.09 -5.94 -6.48
CA ILE A 112 -10.35 -4.70 -6.68
C ILE A 112 -10.27 -4.43 -8.19
N VAL A 113 -11.20 -3.61 -8.70
CA VAL A 113 -11.24 -3.24 -10.11
C VAL A 113 -10.02 -2.39 -10.46
N ASP A 114 -9.46 -2.65 -11.65
CA ASP A 114 -8.25 -1.99 -12.17
C ASP A 114 -7.00 -2.22 -11.29
N LEU A 115 -6.98 -3.36 -10.57
CA LEU A 115 -5.78 -3.87 -9.92
C LEU A 115 -4.77 -4.33 -10.97
N ARG A 116 -3.62 -3.67 -11.02
CA ARG A 116 -2.53 -4.00 -11.93
C ARG A 116 -1.35 -4.57 -11.18
N GLN A 117 -0.94 -5.78 -11.55
CA GLN A 117 0.35 -6.31 -11.10
C GLN A 117 1.47 -5.60 -11.87
N THR A 118 2.30 -4.86 -11.14
CA THR A 118 3.42 -4.08 -11.71
C THR A 118 4.74 -4.83 -11.66
N GLY A 119 4.82 -5.89 -10.84
CA GLY A 119 6.00 -6.73 -10.75
C GLY A 119 5.72 -8.03 -10.00
N SER A 120 6.50 -9.05 -10.35
CA SER A 120 6.63 -10.29 -9.60
C SER A 120 8.09 -10.72 -9.60
N LYS A 121 8.58 -11.23 -8.47
CA LYS A 121 9.88 -11.91 -8.38
C LYS A 121 9.73 -13.17 -7.54
N LYS A 122 10.40 -14.24 -7.96
CA LYS A 122 10.40 -15.53 -7.27
C LYS A 122 11.84 -15.98 -7.05
N TYR A 123 12.09 -16.55 -5.88
CA TYR A 123 13.39 -17.08 -5.49
C TYR A 123 13.20 -18.45 -4.84
N ILE A 124 14.21 -19.30 -4.95
CA ILE A 124 14.34 -20.52 -4.16
C ILE A 124 15.40 -20.22 -3.10
N GLN A 125 15.06 -20.44 -1.84
CA GLN A 125 15.97 -20.26 -0.71
C GLN A 125 16.85 -21.50 -0.51
N ASP A 126 17.93 -21.35 0.24
CA ASP A 126 18.88 -22.45 0.51
C ASP A 126 18.23 -23.65 1.22
N ASP A 127 17.13 -23.42 1.94
CA ASP A 127 16.32 -24.45 2.59
C ASP A 127 15.26 -25.07 1.67
N GLY A 128 15.26 -24.75 0.38
CA GLY A 128 14.34 -25.27 -0.63
C GLY A 128 12.96 -24.61 -0.65
N LYS A 129 12.71 -23.59 0.18
CA LYS A 129 11.43 -22.84 0.13
C LYS A 129 11.40 -21.87 -1.05
N TYR A 130 10.20 -21.65 -1.57
CA TYR A 130 9.92 -20.60 -2.52
C TYR A 130 9.63 -19.30 -1.78
N ALA A 131 10.30 -18.22 -2.17
CA ALA A 131 10.00 -16.85 -1.74
C ALA A 131 9.47 -16.06 -2.93
N VAL A 132 8.20 -15.66 -2.87
CA VAL A 132 7.52 -14.90 -3.91
C VAL A 132 7.25 -13.49 -3.41
N TYR A 133 7.55 -12.51 -4.26
CA TYR A 133 7.29 -11.10 -4.05
C TYR A 133 6.40 -10.61 -5.17
N VAL A 134 5.44 -9.76 -4.84
CA VAL A 134 4.53 -9.12 -5.80
C VAL A 134 4.41 -7.64 -5.50
N ALA A 135 4.16 -6.86 -6.53
CA ALA A 135 3.85 -5.45 -6.44
C ALA A 135 2.60 -5.13 -7.25
N TYR A 136 1.66 -4.45 -6.61
CA TYR A 136 0.38 -4.07 -7.19
C TYR A 136 0.17 -2.57 -7.12
N GLU A 137 -0.62 -2.07 -8.06
CA GLU A 137 -1.16 -0.73 -7.99
C GLU A 137 -2.61 -0.66 -8.46
N ILE A 138 -3.33 0.32 -7.94
CA ILE A 138 -4.69 0.67 -8.35
C ILE A 138 -4.71 2.17 -8.60
N LYS A 139 -5.28 2.60 -9.71
CA LYS A 139 -5.54 4.03 -9.94
C LYS A 139 -6.70 4.49 -9.05
N LYS A 140 -6.47 5.47 -8.18
CA LYS A 140 -7.48 5.93 -7.20
C LYS A 140 -8.78 6.38 -7.88
N ALA A 141 -8.67 7.18 -8.94
CA ALA A 141 -9.83 7.63 -9.71
C ALA A 141 -10.63 6.46 -10.32
N ALA A 142 -9.95 5.40 -10.78
CA ALA A 142 -10.64 4.23 -11.33
C ALA A 142 -11.46 3.49 -10.26
N MET A 143 -10.91 3.39 -9.03
CA MET A 143 -11.62 2.83 -7.88
C MET A 143 -12.89 3.64 -7.57
N PHE A 144 -12.81 4.98 -7.47
CA PHE A 144 -13.98 5.81 -7.21
C PHE A 144 -15.01 5.78 -8.35
N ARG A 145 -14.57 5.67 -9.62
CA ARG A 145 -15.48 5.46 -10.74
C ARG A 145 -16.23 4.13 -10.65
N PHE A 146 -15.56 3.07 -10.19
CA PHE A 146 -16.21 1.79 -9.95
C PHE A 146 -17.20 1.86 -8.80
N LEU A 147 -16.84 2.52 -7.69
CA LEU A 147 -17.73 2.78 -6.57
C LEU A 147 -18.98 3.57 -6.98
N LYS A 148 -18.81 4.61 -7.80
CA LYS A 148 -19.92 5.34 -8.43
C LYS A 148 -20.82 4.42 -9.26
N LYS A 149 -20.23 3.50 -10.02
CA LYS A 149 -21.00 2.53 -10.83
C LYS A 149 -21.83 1.59 -9.93
N MET A 150 -21.27 1.11 -8.83
CA MET A 150 -22.01 0.30 -7.84
C MET A 150 -23.14 1.09 -7.19
N ALA A 151 -22.87 2.31 -6.73
CA ALA A 151 -23.88 3.19 -6.15
C ALA A 151 -25.05 3.47 -7.13
N LYS A 152 -24.76 3.60 -8.44
CA LYS A 152 -25.80 3.75 -9.48
C LYS A 152 -26.64 2.49 -9.68
N ALA A 153 -26.05 1.31 -9.48
CA ALA A 153 -26.73 0.03 -9.63
C ALA A 153 -27.53 -0.37 -8.38
N GLU A 154 -27.23 0.23 -7.23
CA GLU A 154 -27.92 -0.03 -5.97
C GLU A 154 -29.35 0.54 -5.98
N THR A 155 -30.33 -0.37 -5.91
CA THR A 155 -31.77 -0.05 -5.97
C THR A 155 -32.43 0.00 -4.60
N GLN A 156 -31.80 -0.55 -3.57
CA GLN A 156 -32.37 -0.65 -2.21
C GLN A 156 -32.17 0.63 -1.38
N ILE A 157 -31.37 1.58 -1.87
CA ILE A 157 -31.12 2.86 -1.18
C ILE A 157 -32.04 3.97 -1.69
N ALA A 158 -32.41 4.88 -0.79
CA ALA A 158 -33.23 6.04 -1.13
C ALA A 158 -32.57 6.88 -2.25
N PRO A 159 -33.34 7.44 -3.21
CA PRO A 159 -32.77 8.20 -4.32
C PRO A 159 -31.88 9.38 -3.91
N LEU A 160 -32.22 10.07 -2.82
CA LEU A 160 -31.44 11.18 -2.29
C LEU A 160 -30.10 10.69 -1.72
N VAL A 161 -30.12 9.62 -0.91
CA VAL A 161 -28.91 8.99 -0.37
C VAL A 161 -27.97 8.56 -1.50
N ARG A 162 -28.52 7.88 -2.52
CA ARG A 162 -27.77 7.50 -3.73
C ARG A 162 -27.11 8.69 -4.41
N THR A 163 -27.83 9.79 -4.53
CA THR A 163 -27.33 11.02 -5.16
C THR A 163 -26.14 11.59 -4.39
N GLN A 164 -26.20 11.59 -3.06
CA GLN A 164 -25.11 12.03 -2.19
C GLN A 164 -23.88 11.10 -2.31
N VAL A 165 -24.08 9.78 -2.39
CA VAL A 165 -22.98 8.82 -2.63
C VAL A 165 -22.30 9.05 -3.99
N ILE A 166 -23.10 9.27 -5.03
CA ILE A 166 -22.59 9.57 -6.37
C ILE A 166 -21.80 10.87 -6.35
N ARG A 167 -22.30 11.90 -5.66
CA ARG A 167 -21.63 13.19 -5.51
C ARG A 167 -20.29 13.05 -4.80
N MET A 168 -20.23 12.34 -3.67
CA MET A 168 -18.96 12.02 -2.98
C MET A 168 -17.93 11.41 -3.93
N CYS A 169 -18.36 10.45 -4.77
CA CYS A 169 -17.46 9.83 -5.73
C CYS A 169 -17.01 10.85 -6.81
N ASP A 170 -17.91 11.68 -7.31
CA ASP A 170 -17.61 12.66 -8.36
C ASP A 170 -16.67 13.77 -7.90
N ASP A 171 -16.88 14.28 -6.69
CA ASP A 171 -16.03 15.30 -6.08
C ASP A 171 -14.61 14.76 -5.92
N GLU A 172 -14.47 13.53 -5.42
CA GLU A 172 -13.17 12.88 -5.24
C GLU A 172 -12.50 12.46 -6.56
N ILE A 173 -13.27 12.03 -7.56
CA ILE A 173 -12.73 11.75 -8.91
C ILE A 173 -12.15 13.03 -9.51
N SER A 174 -12.87 14.15 -9.42
CA SER A 174 -12.44 15.43 -9.96
C SER A 174 -11.14 15.88 -9.30
N ARG A 175 -11.07 15.82 -7.96
CA ARG A 175 -9.88 16.14 -7.16
C ARG A 175 -8.65 15.28 -7.52
N LEU A 176 -8.85 14.04 -7.96
CA LEU A 176 -7.77 13.12 -8.33
C LEU A 176 -7.29 13.27 -9.78
N GLU A 177 -8.04 14.00 -10.61
CA GLU A 177 -7.76 14.21 -12.03
C GLU A 177 -7.23 15.61 -12.37
N GLU A 178 -7.36 16.55 -11.43
CA GLU A 178 -6.61 17.82 -11.40
C GLU A 178 -5.08 17.58 -11.32
#